data_AF-A0A3D2BKA3-F1
#
_entry.id   AF-A0A3D2BKA3-F1
#
_cell.length_a   1.000
_cell.length_b   1.000
_cell.length_c   1.000
_cell.angle_alpha   90.00
_cell.angle_beta   90.00
_cell.angle_gamma   90.00
#
_symmetry.space_group_name_H-M   'P 1'
#
loop_
_entity.id
_entity.type
_entity.pdbx_description
1 polymer ?
#
loop_
_entity_poly.entity_id
_entity_poly.type
_entity_poly.pdbx_seq_one_letter_code
_entity_poly.pdbx_strand_id
1 'polypeptide(L)'
;MIFEIIRTVLHYSLHFLVPILFGYLFWRKNWKVASILMISTMVIDADHLLATPIFDPNRCSVGFHPLHTIWAAIVYFALLFIPSWKFKAIAIGCLFHLFTDSLDCYLGGLTQNTLTTLSCDKPIHKYLPSDFFI
;
A
#
# COMPACT_ATOMS: atom_id res chain seq x y z
N MET A 1 -6.47 3.34 20.26
CA MET A 1 -7.80 3.63 19.69
C MET A 1 -7.75 4.79 18.70
N ILE A 2 -7.40 6.02 19.11
CA ILE A 2 -7.34 7.19 18.19
C ILE A 2 -6.33 6.98 17.05
N PHE A 3 -5.14 6.48 17.35
CA PHE A 3 -4.10 6.24 16.34
C PHE A 3 -4.56 5.25 15.25
N GLU A 4 -5.21 4.14 15.62
CA GLU A 4 -5.76 3.16 14.68
C GLU A 4 -6.83 3.76 13.76
N ILE A 5 -7.68 4.62 14.31
CA ILE A 5 -8.68 5.36 13.52
C ILE A 5 -7.99 6.26 12.51
N ILE A 6 -6.98 7.02 12.93
CA ILE A 6 -6.21 7.89 12.03
C ILE A 6 -5.54 7.07 10.93
N ARG A 7 -4.88 5.95 11.28
CA ARG A 7 -4.22 5.06 10.33
C ARG A 7 -5.22 4.55 9.28
N THR A 8 -6.35 4.02 9.74
CA THR A 8 -7.41 3.48 8.87
C THR A 8 -8.00 4.55 7.95
N VAL A 9 -8.34 5.73 8.51
CA VAL A 9 -8.88 6.86 7.74
C VAL A 9 -7.87 7.31 6.69
N LEU A 10 -6.59 7.41 7.07
CA LEU A 10 -5.53 7.83 6.16
C LEU A 10 -5.33 6.81 5.04
N HIS A 11 -5.25 5.52 5.35
CA HIS A 11 -5.09 4.44 4.36
C HIS A 11 -6.20 4.48 3.29
N TYR A 12 -7.47 4.44 3.69
CA TYR A 12 -8.58 4.48 2.73
C TYR A 12 -8.69 5.83 2.02
N SER A 13 -8.42 6.95 2.70
CA SER A 13 -8.44 8.27 2.06
C SER A 13 -7.39 8.37 0.96
N LEU A 14 -6.19 7.84 1.17
CA LEU A 14 -5.15 7.82 0.16
C LEU A 14 -5.56 6.95 -1.03
N HIS A 15 -6.04 5.72 -0.79
CA HIS A 15 -6.47 4.81 -1.86
C HIS A 15 -7.60 5.36 -2.73
N PHE A 16 -8.51 6.19 -2.21
CA PHE A 16 -9.66 6.67 -2.97
C PHE A 16 -9.62 8.15 -3.37
N LEU A 17 -9.16 9.05 -2.50
CA LEU A 17 -9.19 10.49 -2.78
C LEU A 17 -7.98 10.96 -3.59
N VAL A 18 -6.79 10.42 -3.34
CA VAL A 18 -5.57 10.86 -4.04
C VAL A 18 -5.58 10.45 -5.52
N PRO A 19 -6.07 9.27 -5.93
CA PRO A 19 -6.32 8.97 -7.34
C PRO A 19 -7.21 9.99 -8.05
N ILE A 20 -8.21 10.55 -7.37
CA ILE A 20 -9.05 11.61 -7.93
C ILE A 20 -8.23 12.88 -8.16
N LEU A 21 -7.44 13.27 -7.16
CA LEU A 21 -6.54 14.42 -7.24
C LEU A 21 -5.51 14.25 -8.37
N PHE A 22 -4.86 13.10 -8.48
CA PHE A 22 -3.90 12.82 -9.55
C PHE A 22 -4.55 12.86 -10.92
N GLY A 23 -5.75 12.30 -11.08
CA GLY A 23 -6.48 12.35 -12.34
C GLY A 23 -6.74 13.80 -12.76
N TYR A 24 -7.15 14.64 -11.81
CA TYR A 24 -7.38 16.07 -12.03
C TYR A 24 -6.10 16.81 -12.43
N LEU A 25 -5.01 16.61 -11.69
CA LEU A 25 -3.75 17.33 -11.91
C LEU A 25 -3.04 16.94 -13.21
N PHE A 26 -2.96 15.64 -13.51
CA PHE A 26 -2.12 15.12 -14.60
C PHE A 26 -2.89 14.85 -15.89
N TRP A 27 -4.18 14.48 -15.83
CA TRP A 27 -4.99 14.13 -17.01
C TRP A 27 -6.04 15.15 -17.41
N ARG A 28 -6.24 16.23 -16.64
CA ARG A 28 -7.10 17.39 -16.93
C ARG A 28 -8.35 17.03 -17.75
N LYS A 29 -8.33 17.13 -19.08
CA LYS A 29 -9.46 16.80 -19.96
C LYS A 29 -10.05 15.39 -19.73
N ASN A 30 -9.21 14.41 -19.41
CA ASN A 30 -9.59 13.02 -19.17
C ASN A 30 -9.56 12.65 -17.68
N TRP A 31 -9.60 13.64 -16.78
CA TRP A 31 -9.39 13.41 -15.34
C TRP A 31 -10.29 12.32 -14.77
N LYS A 32 -11.59 12.34 -15.10
CA LYS A 32 -12.57 11.35 -14.62
C LYS A 32 -12.16 9.93 -14.99
N VAL A 33 -11.74 9.72 -16.23
CA VAL A 33 -11.32 8.40 -16.72
C VAL A 33 -10.02 7.98 -16.05
N ALA A 34 -9.05 8.89 -15.92
CA ALA A 34 -7.80 8.60 -15.23
C ALA A 34 -8.02 8.25 -13.74
N SER A 35 -8.92 8.96 -13.05
CA SER A 35 -9.30 8.67 -11.67
C SER A 35 -9.97 7.31 -11.53
N ILE A 36 -10.91 6.97 -12.43
CA ILE A 36 -11.55 5.65 -12.43
C ILE A 36 -10.52 4.54 -12.69
N LEU A 37 -9.59 4.74 -13.64
CA LEU A 37 -8.52 3.78 -13.90
C LEU A 37 -7.63 3.57 -12.68
N MET A 38 -7.21 4.65 -12.00
CA MET A 38 -6.40 4.53 -10.79
C MET A 38 -7.18 3.89 -9.62
N ILE A 39 -8.45 4.23 -9.42
CA ILE A 39 -9.27 3.58 -8.38
C ILE A 39 -9.48 2.10 -8.74
N SER A 40 -9.58 1.74 -10.02
CA SER A 40 -9.72 0.34 -10.42
C SER A 40 -8.51 -0.52 -10.07
N THR A 41 -7.33 0.09 -9.81
CA THR A 41 -6.14 -0.67 -9.39
C THR A 41 -6.24 -1.24 -7.99
N MET A 42 -7.25 -0.88 -7.19
CA MET A 42 -7.57 -1.59 -5.95
C MET A 42 -7.84 -3.08 -6.17
N VAL A 43 -8.10 -3.50 -7.42
CA VAL A 43 -8.21 -4.92 -7.79
C VAL A 43 -6.96 -5.73 -7.44
N ILE A 44 -5.78 -5.11 -7.26
CA ILE A 44 -4.58 -5.85 -6.87
C ILE A 44 -4.69 -6.44 -5.45
N ASP A 45 -5.51 -5.86 -4.57
CA ASP A 45 -5.83 -6.42 -3.25
C ASP A 45 -6.54 -7.77 -3.32
N ALA A 46 -7.06 -8.16 -4.48
CA ALA A 46 -7.65 -9.49 -4.65
C ALA A 46 -6.62 -10.61 -4.38
N ASP A 47 -5.32 -10.32 -4.43
CA ASP A 47 -4.28 -11.27 -4.04
C ASP A 47 -4.30 -11.62 -2.54
N HIS A 48 -4.95 -10.81 -1.69
CA HIS A 48 -5.19 -11.14 -0.28
C HIS A 48 -6.00 -12.42 -0.09
N LEU A 49 -6.81 -12.81 -1.08
CA LEU A 49 -7.56 -14.08 -1.05
C LEU A 49 -6.63 -15.30 -1.06
N LEU A 50 -5.36 -15.13 -1.43
CA LEU A 50 -4.33 -16.17 -1.41
C LEU A 50 -3.67 -16.34 -0.04
N ALA A 51 -3.95 -15.45 0.91
CA ALA A 51 -3.34 -15.46 2.24
C ALA A 51 -4.13 -16.25 3.28
N THR A 52 -3.40 -16.82 4.25
CA THR A 52 -3.97 -17.40 5.47
C THR A 52 -3.35 -16.74 6.71
N PRO A 53 -4.12 -16.02 7.55
CA PRO A 53 -5.52 -15.65 7.38
C PRO A 53 -5.74 -14.63 6.26
N ILE A 54 -6.91 -14.66 5.63
CA ILE A 54 -7.26 -13.74 4.53
C ILE A 54 -7.13 -12.28 4.99
N PHE A 55 -7.72 -11.95 6.13
CA PHE A 55 -7.66 -10.62 6.74
C PHE A 55 -6.91 -10.66 8.08
N ASP A 56 -5.91 -9.80 8.21
CA ASP A 56 -5.20 -9.53 9.47
C ASP A 56 -4.86 -8.04 9.53
N PRO A 57 -5.44 -7.27 10.47
CA PRO A 57 -5.22 -5.83 10.57
C PRO A 57 -3.82 -5.45 11.09
N ASN A 58 -3.03 -6.43 11.55
CA ASN A 58 -1.68 -6.21 12.08
C ASN A 58 -0.58 -6.64 11.11
N ARG A 59 -0.94 -7.18 9.94
CA ARG A 59 0.00 -7.68 8.94
C ARG A 59 0.36 -6.58 7.95
N CYS A 60 1.63 -6.49 7.59
CA CYS A 60 2.05 -5.70 6.44
C CYS A 60 1.75 -6.45 5.12
N SER A 61 0.96 -5.83 4.23
CA SER A 61 0.63 -6.39 2.90
C SER A 61 1.85 -6.42 1.95
N VAL A 62 2.73 -5.43 2.05
CA VAL A 62 3.89 -5.28 1.18
C VAL A 62 4.92 -6.36 1.45
N GLY A 63 5.31 -7.09 0.41
CA GLY A 63 6.22 -8.24 0.45
C GLY A 63 5.55 -9.55 0.87
N PHE A 64 4.30 -9.52 1.35
CA PHE A 64 3.58 -10.70 1.77
C PHE A 64 2.75 -11.31 0.63
N HIS A 65 2.10 -10.47 -0.18
CA HIS A 65 1.27 -10.94 -1.29
C HIS A 65 1.95 -10.77 -2.66
N PRO A 66 1.64 -11.61 -3.65
CA PRO A 66 2.32 -11.62 -4.95
C PRO A 66 2.32 -10.27 -5.69
N LEU A 67 1.20 -9.54 -5.70
CA LEU A 67 1.04 -8.26 -6.39
C LEU A 67 1.54 -7.07 -5.55
N HIS A 68 1.91 -7.33 -4.31
CA HIS A 68 2.45 -6.37 -3.34
C HIS A 68 3.96 -6.54 -3.14
N THR A 69 4.67 -7.09 -4.13
CA THR A 69 6.12 -7.31 -4.07
C THR A 69 6.92 -6.19 -4.77
N ILE A 70 8.22 -6.12 -4.47
CA ILE A 70 9.15 -5.27 -5.22
C ILE A 70 9.17 -5.62 -6.72
N TRP A 71 8.98 -6.90 -7.05
CA TRP A 71 8.88 -7.36 -8.44
C TRP A 71 7.64 -6.81 -9.14
N ALA A 72 6.48 -6.81 -8.45
CA ALA A 72 5.28 -6.17 -8.95
C ALA A 72 5.48 -4.66 -9.14
N ALA A 73 6.15 -3.98 -8.19
CA ALA A 73 6.48 -2.56 -8.30
C ALA A 73 7.34 -2.25 -9.54
N ILE A 74 8.34 -3.09 -9.86
CA ILE A 74 9.16 -2.95 -11.07
C ILE A 74 8.30 -3.08 -12.33
N VAL A 75 7.37 -4.04 -12.37
CA VAL A 75 6.43 -4.20 -13.49
C VAL A 75 5.55 -2.97 -13.65
N TYR A 76 4.97 -2.46 -12.55
CA TYR A 76 4.15 -1.24 -12.58
C TYR A 76 4.95 -0.01 -13.02
N PHE A 77 6.21 0.10 -12.59
CA PHE A 77 7.11 1.15 -13.05
C PHE A 77 7.42 1.01 -14.55
N ALA A 78 7.63 -0.21 -15.05
CA ALA A 78 7.85 -0.45 -16.47
C ALA A 78 6.65 -0.03 -17.34
N LEU A 79 5.41 -0.17 -16.83
CA LEU A 79 4.19 0.30 -17.52
C LEU A 79 4.19 1.82 -17.79
N LEU A 80 4.97 2.62 -17.04
CA LEU A 80 5.09 4.06 -17.28
C LEU A 80 5.75 4.40 -18.62
N PHE A 81 6.58 3.50 -19.16
CA PHE A 81 7.30 3.73 -20.41
C PHE A 81 6.44 3.43 -21.65
N ILE A 82 5.27 2.80 -21.48
CA ILE A 82 4.33 2.60 -22.57
C ILE A 82 3.78 3.97 -23.01
N PRO A 83 3.81 4.33 -24.31
CA PRO A 83 3.39 5.63 -24.82
C PRO A 83 1.85 5.78 -24.87
N SER A 84 1.16 5.35 -23.81
CA SER A 84 -0.28 5.45 -23.66
C SER A 84 -0.62 6.04 -22.30
N TRP A 85 -1.39 7.12 -22.33
CA TRP A 85 -1.78 7.84 -21.12
C TRP A 85 -2.62 6.98 -20.17
N LYS A 86 -3.35 5.98 -20.69
CA LYS A 86 -4.16 5.05 -19.89
C LYS A 86 -3.27 4.10 -19.09
N PHE A 87 -2.25 3.52 -19.74
CA PHE A 87 -1.28 2.65 -19.07
C PHE A 87 -0.48 3.42 -18.01
N LYS A 88 -0.13 4.68 -18.28
CA LYS A 88 0.49 5.56 -17.28
C LYS A 88 -0.42 5.80 -16.07
N ALA A 89 -1.72 6.01 -16.27
CA ALA A 89 -2.67 6.14 -15.17
C ALA A 89 -2.77 4.85 -14.34
N ILE A 90 -2.87 3.68 -15.00
CA ILE A 90 -2.87 2.38 -14.31
C ILE A 90 -1.57 2.18 -13.52
N ALA A 91 -0.41 2.44 -14.14
CA ALA A 91 0.89 2.33 -13.51
C ALA A 91 1.02 3.19 -12.25
N ILE A 92 0.60 4.47 -12.32
CA ILE A 92 0.58 5.36 -11.16
C ILE A 92 -0.40 4.89 -10.11
N GLY A 93 -1.58 4.38 -10.51
CA GLY A 93 -2.54 3.78 -9.58
C GLY A 93 -1.93 2.63 -8.79
N CYS A 94 -1.33 1.64 -9.48
CA CYS A 94 -0.70 0.50 -8.81
C CYS A 94 0.50 0.92 -7.94
N LEU A 95 1.36 1.82 -8.41
CA LEU A 95 2.51 2.30 -7.61
C LEU A 95 2.06 3.08 -6.38
N PHE A 96 1.05 3.93 -6.53
CA PHE A 96 0.51 4.71 -5.42
C PHE A 96 -0.25 3.84 -4.41
N HIS A 97 -0.89 2.78 -4.89
CA HIS A 97 -1.47 1.74 -4.04
C HIS A 97 -0.38 1.09 -3.17
N LEU A 98 0.71 0.60 -3.77
CA LEU A 98 1.83 0.02 -3.02
C LEU A 98 2.46 1.01 -2.03
N PHE A 99 2.55 2.29 -2.41
CA PHE A 99 3.01 3.35 -1.51
C PHE A 99 2.08 3.52 -0.30
N THR A 100 0.76 3.53 -0.53
CA THR A 100 -0.24 3.67 0.52
C THR A 100 -0.20 2.49 1.49
N ASP A 101 -0.02 1.27 0.98
CA ASP A 101 0.15 0.07 1.79
C ASP A 101 1.46 0.08 2.58
N SER A 102 2.55 0.53 1.96
CA SER A 102 3.84 0.69 2.65
C SER A 102 3.74 1.68 3.80
N LEU A 103 2.97 2.77 3.61
CA LEU A 103 2.71 3.75 4.65
C LEU A 103 1.86 3.17 5.79
N ASP A 104 0.84 2.35 5.49
CA ASP A 104 0.08 1.64 6.51
C ASP A 104 0.96 0.67 7.32
N CYS A 105 1.83 -0.09 6.64
CA CYS A 105 2.81 -0.95 7.30
C CYS A 105 3.73 -0.17 8.25
N TYR A 106 4.24 0.97 7.79
CA TYR A 106 5.10 1.82 8.62
C TYR A 106 4.36 2.36 9.84
N LEU A 107 3.16 2.91 9.66
CA LEU A 107 2.34 3.44 10.75
C LEU A 107 1.90 2.34 11.73
N GLY A 108 1.54 1.15 11.25
CA GLY A 108 1.19 -0.01 12.08
C GLY A 108 2.38 -0.53 12.88
N GLY A 109 3.59 -0.55 12.29
CA GLY A 109 4.82 -0.88 13.00
C GLY A 109 5.12 0.11 14.13
N LEU A 110 4.89 1.41 13.92
CA LEU A 110 5.00 2.43 14.97
C LEU A 110 4.01 2.17 16.13
N THR A 111 2.78 1.74 15.82
CA THR A 111 1.79 1.36 16.85
C THR A 111 2.28 0.18 17.68
N GLN A 112 2.75 -0.89 17.04
CA GLN A 112 3.22 -2.10 17.74
C GLN A 112 4.41 -1.78 18.65
N ASN A 113 5.35 -0.96 18.19
CA ASN A 113 6.47 -0.51 18.99
C ASN A 113 6.01 0.31 20.21
N THR A 114 5.03 1.21 20.03
CA THR A 114 4.45 2.03 21.12
C THR A 114 3.66 1.18 22.13
N LEU A 115 2.91 0.18 21.67
CA LEU A 115 2.21 -0.76 22.54
C LEU A 115 3.20 -1.65 23.32
N THR A 116 4.32 -2.00 22.70
CA THR A 116 5.38 -2.78 23.35
C THR A 116 6.15 -1.95 24.39
N THR A 117 6.35 -0.64 24.17
CA THR A 117 6.98 0.22 25.19
C THR A 117 6.05 0.57 26.34
N LEU A 118 4.72 0.63 26.11
CA LEU A 118 3.72 0.81 27.17
C LEU A 118 3.41 -0.49 27.92
N SER A 119 3.58 -1.65 27.28
CA SER A 119 3.49 -2.96 27.90
C SER A 119 4.88 -3.42 28.31
N CYS A 120 5.41 -2.89 29.43
CA CYS A 120 6.60 -3.46 30.08
C CYS A 120 6.38 -4.95 30.40
N ASP A 121 6.79 -5.83 29.46
CA ASP A 121 7.27 -7.21 29.63
C ASP A 121 7.12 -7.99 28.32
N LYS A 122 8.15 -7.96 27.45
CA LYS A 122 8.62 -9.14 26.69
C LYS A 122 9.88 -8.82 25.88
N PRO A 123 10.88 -9.72 25.85
CA PRO A 123 12.16 -9.46 25.22
C PRO A 123 12.06 -9.43 23.68
N ILE A 124 12.84 -8.50 23.13
CA ILE A 124 13.02 -8.13 21.73
C ILE A 124 13.72 -9.28 20.98
N HIS A 125 13.00 -10.34 20.61
CA HIS A 125 13.59 -11.42 19.79
C HIS A 125 12.72 -11.91 18.63
N LYS A 126 11.55 -11.32 18.37
CA LYS A 126 10.61 -11.86 17.37
C LYS A 126 10.45 -11.05 16.08
N TYR A 127 11.17 -9.94 15.90
CA TYR A 127 10.96 -9.04 14.74
C TYR A 127 12.24 -8.57 14.05
N LEU A 128 13.38 -9.22 14.29
CA LEU A 128 14.55 -9.06 13.43
C LEU A 128 14.54 -10.19 12.39
N PRO A 129 14.50 -9.90 11.07
CA PRO A 129 14.82 -10.90 10.08
C PRO A 129 16.23 -11.43 10.36
N SER A 130 16.43 -12.74 10.22
CA SER A 130 17.68 -13.47 10.48
C SER A 130 18.87 -13.04 9.64
N ASP A 131 18.70 -12.07 8.75
CA ASP A 131 19.64 -11.75 7.67
C ASP A 131 20.47 -10.49 7.97
N PHE A 132 20.47 -10.00 9.22
CA PHE A 132 21.27 -8.84 9.65
C PHE A 132 22.45 -9.20 10.58
N PHE A 133 22.85 -10.48 10.64
CA PHE A 133 24.12 -10.90 11.24
C PHE A 133 24.98 -11.61 10.19
N ILE A 134 25.62 -10.81 9.35
CA ILE A 134 26.96 -11.06 8.76
C ILE A 134 27.72 -9.74 8.82
#